data_AF-A0A523UHK0-F1
#
_entry.id   AF-A0A523UHK0-F1
#
_cell.length_a   1.000
_cell.length_b   1.000
_cell.length_c   1.000
_cell.angle_alpha   90.00
_cell.angle_beta   90.00
_cell.angle_gamma   90.00
#
_symmetry.space_group_name_H-M   'P 1'
#
loop_
_entity.id
_entity.type
_entity.pdbx_description
1 polymer ?
#
loop_
_entity_poly.entity_id
_entity_poly.type
_entity_poly.pdbx_seq_one_letter_code
_entity_poly.pdbx_strand_id
1 'polypeptide(L)'
;MKKKSESHRIAVSDDIEVSTYLGLAKELRGEQPVVEPKLPPSERETIVVLDFGSQYSMLIARRVRECQVYCELVPHDTPWEKIASLNPRGFILSGGPASVYDSGAPLPLPYIYESRLPVMGICYGTQAIAYHLGGQVTQGTKREYGHTILHISAEDCPLFVGLSSSLPVWMSHGDQVIELPAGFKALAYTENSPFAVIG
;
A
#
# COMPACT_ATOMS: atom_id res chain seq x y z
N MET A 1 31.61 19.59 14.75
CA MET A 1 32.26 19.23 13.47
C MET A 1 32.67 17.76 13.48
N LYS A 2 32.42 17.07 12.36
CA LYS A 2 33.03 15.80 11.86
C LYS A 2 32.45 14.43 12.29
N LYS A 3 31.57 13.94 11.40
CA LYS A 3 31.36 12.58 10.82
C LYS A 3 32.10 11.36 11.41
N LYS A 4 31.34 10.26 11.59
CA LYS A 4 31.75 8.84 11.41
C LYS A 4 30.69 8.19 10.52
N SER A 5 30.88 8.11 9.20
CA SER A 5 31.49 6.99 8.44
C SER A 5 30.87 5.62 8.76
N GLU A 6 29.91 5.21 7.94
CA GLU A 6 29.51 3.82 7.80
C GLU A 6 30.67 2.97 7.28
N SER A 7 30.82 1.76 7.80
CA SER A 7 31.54 0.67 7.15
C SER A 7 30.72 -0.59 7.32
N HIS A 8 30.12 -1.02 6.22
CA HIS A 8 29.54 -2.35 6.04
C HIS A 8 30.60 -3.43 6.28
N ARG A 9 30.27 -4.45 7.07
CA ARG A 9 30.93 -5.76 6.99
C ARG A 9 29.88 -6.81 6.65
N ILE A 10 30.19 -7.56 5.61
CA ILE A 10 29.46 -8.71 5.09
C ILE A 10 29.84 -9.89 6.00
N ALA A 11 28.86 -10.55 6.61
CA ALA A 11 29.11 -11.74 7.42
C ALA A 11 29.55 -12.90 6.52
N VAL A 12 30.74 -13.43 6.78
CA VAL A 12 31.27 -14.65 6.13
C VAL A 12 31.10 -15.81 7.12
N SER A 13 31.05 -17.05 6.62
CA SER A 13 30.85 -18.31 7.36
C SER A 13 31.60 -18.43 8.70
N ASP A 14 32.74 -17.76 8.84
CA ASP A 14 33.57 -17.77 10.05
C ASP A 14 32.94 -17.04 11.25
N ASP A 15 32.01 -16.10 11.03
CA ASP A 15 31.37 -15.33 12.12
C ASP A 15 30.41 -16.21 12.96
N ILE A 16 29.81 -17.23 12.33
CA ILE A 16 28.92 -18.18 13.02
C ILE A 16 29.74 -19.08 13.95
N GLU A 17 30.90 -19.56 13.49
CA GLU A 17 31.79 -20.38 14.31
C GLU A 17 32.34 -19.59 15.50
N VAL A 18 32.77 -18.35 15.28
CA VAL A 18 33.25 -17.46 16.35
C VAL A 18 32.14 -17.17 17.37
N SER A 19 30.89 -16.93 16.93
CA SER A 19 29.76 -16.73 17.85
C SER A 19 29.42 -17.98 18.67
N THR A 20 29.60 -19.17 18.08
CA THR A 20 29.35 -20.46 18.73
C THR A 20 30.43 -20.75 19.78
N TYR A 21 31.71 -20.53 19.45
CA TYR A 21 32.82 -20.68 20.40
C TYR A 21 32.73 -19.69 21.57
N LEU A 22 32.33 -18.44 21.32
CA LEU A 22 32.12 -17.44 22.38
C LEU A 22 30.92 -17.80 23.26
N GLY A 23 29.88 -18.42 22.71
CA GLY A 23 28.74 -18.96 23.46
C GLY A 23 29.15 -20.08 24.42
N LEU A 24 29.86 -21.09 23.91
CA LEU A 24 30.37 -22.22 24.71
C LEU A 24 31.34 -21.77 25.82
N ALA A 25 32.20 -20.79 25.53
CA ALA A 25 33.14 -20.26 26.51
C ALA A 25 32.47 -19.45 27.65
N LYS A 26 31.27 -18.89 27.43
CA LYS A 26 30.48 -18.19 28.45
C LYS A 26 29.70 -19.15 29.35
N GLU A 27 29.12 -20.21 28.77
CA GLU A 27 28.47 -21.28 29.55
C GLU A 27 29.45 -21.99 30.50
N LEU A 28 30.67 -22.26 30.04
CA LEU A 28 31.74 -22.86 30.86
C LEU A 28 32.18 -21.97 32.04
N ARG A 29 31.94 -20.65 31.96
CA ARG A 29 32.22 -19.69 33.05
C ARG A 29 31.04 -19.47 33.99
N GLY A 30 29.93 -20.19 33.81
CA GLY A 30 28.73 -20.03 34.64
C GLY A 30 28.01 -18.69 34.43
N GLU A 31 28.37 -17.95 33.38
CA GLU A 31 27.69 -16.72 32.98
C GLU A 31 26.45 -17.14 32.20
N GLN A 32 25.27 -17.06 32.83
CA GLN A 32 24.02 -17.13 32.08
C GLN A 32 24.05 -16.04 31.00
N PRO A 33 23.68 -16.35 29.74
CA PRO A 33 23.55 -15.30 28.74
C PRO A 33 22.58 -14.28 29.30
N VAL A 34 23.02 -13.01 29.37
CA VAL A 34 22.10 -11.90 29.59
C VAL A 34 21.12 -11.99 28.43
N VAL A 35 19.92 -12.50 28.71
CA VAL A 35 18.81 -12.47 27.77
C VAL A 35 18.56 -10.99 27.55
N GLU A 36 19.09 -10.45 26.44
CA GLU A 36 18.68 -9.14 25.98
C GLU A 36 17.14 -9.17 25.98
N PRO A 37 16.48 -8.20 26.61
CA PRO A 37 15.03 -8.18 26.60
C PRO A 37 14.63 -8.16 25.12
N LYS A 38 14.04 -9.27 24.66
CA LYS A 38 13.29 -9.28 23.41
C LYS A 38 12.28 -8.16 23.61
N LEU A 39 12.46 -7.07 22.86
CA LEU A 39 11.43 -6.05 22.74
C LEU A 39 10.10 -6.81 22.61
N PRO A 40 9.06 -6.46 23.39
CA PRO A 40 7.75 -7.09 23.22
C PRO A 40 7.45 -7.07 21.72
N PRO A 41 6.85 -8.12 21.14
CA PRO A 41 6.52 -8.12 19.71
C PRO A 41 5.79 -6.82 19.47
N SER A 42 6.51 -5.88 18.84
CA SER A 42 6.00 -4.54 18.65
C SER A 42 4.68 -4.75 17.93
N GLU A 43 3.58 -4.22 18.50
CA GLU A 43 2.28 -4.13 17.85
C GLU A 43 2.47 -3.30 16.59
N ARG A 44 3.07 -3.92 15.56
CA ARG A 44 3.49 -3.23 14.34
C ARG A 44 2.22 -2.94 13.60
N GLU A 45 1.81 -1.69 13.71
CA GLU A 45 0.87 -1.07 12.81
C GLU A 45 1.28 -1.36 11.36
N THR A 46 0.33 -1.91 10.60
CA THR A 46 0.59 -2.40 9.24
C THR A 46 -0.32 -1.69 8.25
N ILE A 47 0.22 -1.32 7.09
CA ILE A 47 -0.60 -1.05 5.90
C ILE A 47 -0.75 -2.34 5.11
N VAL A 48 -1.98 -2.75 4.83
CA VAL A 48 -2.25 -3.94 4.03
C VAL A 48 -2.51 -3.52 2.59
N VAL A 49 -1.66 -3.98 1.68
CA VAL A 49 -1.82 -3.80 0.24
C VAL A 49 -2.52 -5.03 -0.32
N LEU A 50 -3.74 -4.85 -0.83
CA LEU A 50 -4.54 -5.89 -1.45
C LEU A 50 -4.28 -5.89 -2.96
N ASP A 51 -3.76 -7.01 -3.47
CA ASP A 51 -3.40 -7.17 -4.87
C ASP A 51 -4.58 -7.67 -5.71
N PHE A 52 -5.05 -6.80 -6.60
CA PHE A 52 -6.06 -7.07 -7.63
C PHE A 52 -5.42 -7.50 -8.97
N GLY A 53 -4.14 -7.87 -8.97
CA GLY A 53 -3.37 -8.31 -10.13
C GLY A 53 -2.60 -7.19 -10.81
N SER A 54 -2.21 -6.14 -10.08
CA SER A 54 -1.48 -5.02 -10.66
C SER A 54 -0.05 -5.42 -11.02
N GLN A 55 0.44 -4.98 -12.18
CA GLN A 55 1.87 -4.98 -12.48
C GLN A 55 2.70 -4.09 -11.52
N TYR A 56 2.05 -3.20 -10.76
CA TYR A 56 2.70 -2.23 -9.86
C TYR A 56 2.54 -2.54 -8.37
N SER A 57 1.92 -3.66 -7.97
CA SER A 57 1.68 -4.01 -6.56
C SER A 57 2.95 -4.03 -5.71
N MET A 58 4.04 -4.59 -6.26
CA MET A 58 5.35 -4.58 -5.61
C MET A 58 5.95 -3.17 -5.49
N LEU A 59 5.69 -2.29 -6.46
CA LEU A 59 6.16 -0.90 -6.40
C LEU A 59 5.40 -0.12 -5.31
N ILE A 60 4.10 -0.35 -5.17
CA ILE A 60 3.29 0.24 -4.08
C ILE A 60 3.88 -0.18 -2.73
N ALA A 61 4.07 -1.48 -2.50
CA ALA A 61 4.65 -2.00 -1.26
C ALA A 61 6.04 -1.41 -0.98
N ARG A 62 6.88 -1.30 -2.01
CA ARG A 62 8.19 -0.65 -1.91
C ARG A 62 8.07 0.82 -1.48
N ARG A 63 7.16 1.60 -2.08
CA ARG A 63 6.97 3.02 -1.75
C ARG A 63 6.49 3.22 -0.32
N VAL A 64 5.59 2.37 0.17
CA VAL A 64 5.17 2.41 1.58
C VAL A 64 6.35 2.15 2.52
N ARG A 65 7.21 1.18 2.20
CA ARG A 65 8.41 0.87 2.98
C ARG A 65 9.48 1.97 2.91
N GLU A 66 9.60 2.67 1.78
CA GLU A 66 10.47 3.85 1.65
C GLU A 66 10.00 5.01 2.55
N CYS A 67 8.71 5.07 2.90
CA CYS A 67 8.17 5.96 3.94
C CYS A 67 8.39 5.44 5.37
N GLN A 68 9.20 4.39 5.56
CA GLN A 68 9.48 3.76 6.87
C GLN A 68 8.24 3.16 7.56
N VAL A 69 7.21 2.82 6.79
CA VAL A 69 5.99 2.16 7.28
C VAL A 69 6.02 0.68 6.90
N TYR A 70 5.66 -0.19 7.85
CA TYR A 70 5.53 -1.62 7.57
C TYR A 70 4.30 -1.89 6.70
N CYS A 71 4.45 -2.76 5.71
CA CYS A 71 3.33 -3.20 4.89
C CYS A 71 3.42 -4.66 4.49
N GLU A 72 2.25 -5.27 4.39
CA GLU A 72 2.05 -6.60 3.83
C GLU A 72 1.35 -6.51 2.48
N LEU A 73 1.85 -7.26 1.50
CA LEU A 73 1.21 -7.41 0.20
C LEU A 73 0.54 -8.77 0.17
N VAL A 74 -0.78 -8.79 0.04
CA VAL A 74 -1.58 -10.02 0.08
C VAL A 74 -2.61 -10.03 -1.07
N PRO A 75 -3.07 -11.21 -1.53
CA PRO A 75 -4.15 -11.30 -2.50
C PRO A 75 -5.43 -10.59 -2.05
N HIS A 76 -6.20 -10.02 -2.98
CA HIS A 76 -7.45 -9.29 -2.67
C HIS A 76 -8.50 -10.11 -1.90
N ASP A 77 -8.49 -11.44 -2.06
CA ASP A 77 -9.42 -12.39 -1.43
C ASP A 77 -8.91 -12.91 -0.07
N THR A 78 -7.86 -12.30 0.48
CA THR A 78 -7.32 -12.69 1.78
C THR A 78 -8.36 -12.46 2.88
N PRO A 79 -8.70 -13.50 3.66
CA PRO A 79 -9.73 -13.42 4.69
C PRO A 79 -9.24 -12.63 5.91
N TRP A 80 -10.19 -12.03 6.63
CA TRP A 80 -9.90 -11.13 7.76
C TRP A 80 -9.03 -11.77 8.84
N GLU A 81 -9.18 -13.07 9.11
CA GLU A 81 -8.45 -13.78 10.17
C GLU A 81 -6.93 -13.76 9.93
N LYS A 82 -6.49 -13.71 8.66
CA LYS A 82 -5.07 -13.59 8.30
C LYS A 82 -4.56 -12.16 8.40
N ILE A 83 -5.45 -11.18 8.30
CA ILE A 83 -5.12 -9.75 8.32
C ILE A 83 -5.18 -9.17 9.74
N ALA A 84 -6.11 -9.64 10.57
CA ALA A 84 -6.34 -9.14 11.92
C ALA A 84 -5.08 -9.22 12.80
N SER A 85 -4.30 -10.30 12.65
CA SER A 85 -3.04 -10.51 13.37
C SER A 85 -1.94 -9.49 13.01
N LEU A 86 -2.09 -8.78 11.90
CA LEU A 86 -1.16 -7.75 11.44
C LEU A 86 -1.43 -6.37 12.05
N ASN A 87 -2.51 -6.19 12.83
CA ASN A 87 -2.93 -4.91 13.39
C ASN A 87 -2.99 -3.78 12.32
N PRO A 88 -3.87 -3.92 11.30
CA PRO A 88 -3.91 -3.01 10.17
C PRO A 88 -4.32 -1.60 10.60
N ARG A 89 -3.66 -0.58 10.02
CA ARG A 89 -4.01 0.85 10.18
C ARG A 89 -4.67 1.46 8.95
N GLY A 90 -4.70 0.73 7.85
CA GLY A 90 -5.32 1.14 6.61
C GLY A 90 -5.05 0.14 5.50
N PHE A 91 -5.80 0.30 4.41
CA PHE A 91 -5.74 -0.57 3.24
C PHE A 91 -5.34 0.23 2.00
N ILE A 92 -4.56 -0.41 1.12
CA ILE A 92 -4.35 0.05 -0.24
C ILE A 92 -4.89 -1.02 -1.19
N LEU A 93 -5.89 -0.67 -2.01
CA LEU A 93 -6.39 -1.52 -3.07
C LEU A 93 -5.61 -1.21 -4.33
N SER A 94 -4.83 -2.17 -4.83
CA SER A 94 -4.00 -1.96 -6.00
C SER A 94 -4.82 -1.75 -7.28
N GLY A 95 -4.13 -1.41 -8.37
CA GLY A 95 -4.69 -1.56 -9.70
C GLY A 95 -4.91 -3.02 -10.08
N GLY A 96 -5.38 -3.25 -11.30
CA GLY A 96 -5.64 -4.56 -11.84
C GLY A 96 -5.99 -4.45 -13.33
N PRO A 97 -5.89 -5.54 -14.10
CA PRO A 97 -6.19 -5.54 -15.53
C PRO A 97 -7.68 -5.72 -15.84
N ALA A 98 -8.47 -6.17 -14.86
CA ALA A 98 -9.89 -6.48 -15.02
C ALA A 98 -10.75 -5.22 -15.14
N SER A 99 -11.95 -5.37 -15.72
CA SER A 99 -13.07 -4.46 -15.50
C SER A 99 -13.85 -4.89 -14.26
N VAL A 100 -14.48 -3.94 -13.55
CA VAL A 100 -15.36 -4.26 -12.40
C VAL A 100 -16.60 -5.06 -12.80
N TYR A 101 -16.95 -5.06 -14.09
CA TYR A 101 -18.10 -5.81 -14.64
C TYR A 101 -17.72 -7.18 -15.21
N ASP A 102 -16.44 -7.54 -15.24
CA ASP A 102 -16.01 -8.85 -15.72
C ASP A 102 -16.54 -9.95 -14.80
N SER A 103 -16.88 -11.11 -15.39
CA SER A 103 -17.27 -12.28 -14.60
C SER A 103 -16.09 -12.74 -13.75
N GLY A 104 -16.28 -12.77 -12.43
CA GLY A 104 -15.20 -13.10 -11.48
C GLY A 104 -14.19 -11.97 -11.27
N ALA A 105 -14.53 -10.73 -11.63
CA ALA A 105 -13.71 -9.57 -11.32
C ALA A 105 -13.37 -9.51 -9.81
N PRO A 106 -12.12 -9.22 -9.44
CA PRO A 106 -11.71 -9.21 -8.05
C PRO A 106 -12.35 -8.02 -7.32
N LEU A 107 -13.16 -8.27 -6.29
CA LEU A 107 -13.87 -7.22 -5.55
C LEU A 107 -13.37 -7.10 -4.09
N PRO A 108 -13.40 -5.89 -3.50
CA PRO A 108 -13.07 -5.70 -2.09
C PRO A 108 -14.03 -6.49 -1.20
N LEU A 109 -13.47 -7.24 -0.24
CA LEU A 109 -14.23 -7.97 0.77
C LEU A 109 -14.92 -7.01 1.77
N PRO A 110 -16.09 -7.36 2.32
CA PRO A 110 -16.87 -6.46 3.18
C PRO A 110 -16.11 -5.87 4.38
N TYR A 111 -15.20 -6.65 4.99
CA TYR A 111 -14.43 -6.22 6.17
C TYR A 111 -13.62 -4.94 5.91
N ILE A 112 -13.25 -4.66 4.65
CA ILE A 112 -12.46 -3.48 4.28
C ILE A 112 -13.22 -2.22 4.67
N TYR A 113 -14.54 -2.19 4.44
CA TYR A 113 -15.39 -1.06 4.81
C TYR A 113 -15.90 -1.14 6.25
N GLU A 114 -16.23 -2.34 6.74
CA GLU A 114 -16.74 -2.55 8.10
C GLU A 114 -15.70 -2.20 9.17
N SER A 115 -14.41 -2.35 8.86
CA SER A 115 -13.30 -2.00 9.76
C SER A 115 -13.22 -0.50 10.09
N ARG A 116 -13.83 0.37 9.27
CA ARG A 116 -13.74 1.84 9.35
C ARG A 116 -12.30 2.38 9.34
N LEU A 117 -11.35 1.58 8.85
CA LEU A 117 -9.99 2.03 8.62
C LEU A 117 -9.90 2.82 7.31
N PRO A 118 -8.92 3.72 7.16
CA PRO A 118 -8.67 4.41 5.89
C PRO A 118 -8.41 3.43 4.75
N VAL A 119 -9.00 3.68 3.58
CA VAL A 119 -8.84 2.88 2.36
C VAL A 119 -8.40 3.77 1.21
N MET A 120 -7.31 3.42 0.54
CA MET A 120 -6.84 4.09 -0.66
C MET A 120 -6.97 3.16 -1.87
N GLY A 121 -7.78 3.55 -2.85
CA GLY A 121 -7.84 2.87 -4.14
C GLY A 121 -6.84 3.42 -5.14
N ILE A 122 -6.24 2.56 -5.96
CA ILE A 122 -5.38 2.95 -7.08
C ILE A 122 -5.92 2.32 -8.36
N CYS A 123 -6.22 3.14 -9.36
CA CYS A 123 -6.77 2.70 -10.66
C CYS A 123 -7.99 1.77 -10.46
N TYR A 124 -7.83 0.47 -10.74
CA TYR A 124 -8.87 -0.54 -10.49
C TYR A 124 -9.38 -0.51 -9.05
N GLY A 125 -8.52 -0.34 -8.05
CA GLY A 125 -8.94 -0.22 -6.65
C GLY A 125 -9.93 0.93 -6.43
N THR A 126 -9.74 2.06 -7.12
CA THR A 126 -10.69 3.19 -7.07
C THR A 126 -12.00 2.86 -7.76
N GLN A 127 -11.94 2.19 -8.91
CA GLN A 127 -13.14 1.74 -9.65
C GLN A 127 -13.94 0.75 -8.83
N ALA A 128 -13.27 -0.19 -8.16
CA ALA A 128 -13.86 -1.19 -7.30
C ALA A 128 -14.54 -0.57 -6.07
N ILE A 129 -13.93 0.44 -5.44
CA ILE A 129 -14.57 1.23 -4.38
C ILE A 129 -15.82 1.91 -4.93
N ALA A 130 -15.70 2.61 -6.06
CA ALA A 130 -16.82 3.35 -6.64
C ALA A 130 -17.99 2.42 -6.95
N TYR A 131 -17.72 1.30 -7.63
CA TYR A 131 -18.72 0.29 -7.98
C TYR A 131 -19.40 -0.32 -6.74
N HIS A 132 -18.62 -0.75 -5.74
CA HIS A 132 -19.17 -1.39 -4.54
C HIS A 132 -20.06 -0.42 -3.73
N LEU A 133 -19.71 0.86 -3.71
CA LEU A 133 -20.45 1.89 -2.97
C LEU A 133 -21.59 2.54 -3.79
N GLY A 134 -21.96 1.95 -4.92
CA GLY A 134 -23.14 2.36 -5.71
C GLY A 134 -22.88 3.46 -6.74
N GLY A 135 -21.62 3.80 -7.00
CA GLY A 135 -21.23 4.60 -8.16
C GLY A 135 -21.25 3.78 -9.46
N GLN A 136 -20.96 4.43 -10.58
CA GLN A 136 -20.91 3.81 -11.90
C GLN A 136 -19.52 3.95 -12.52
N VAL A 137 -19.10 2.87 -13.18
CA VAL A 137 -17.85 2.79 -13.95
C VAL A 137 -18.23 2.51 -15.40
N THR A 138 -17.46 3.03 -16.34
CA THR A 138 -17.64 2.72 -17.76
C THR A 138 -16.30 2.48 -18.42
N GLN A 139 -16.31 1.75 -19.53
CA GLN A 139 -15.13 1.63 -20.36
C GLN A 139 -14.77 3.02 -20.92
N GLY A 140 -13.54 3.46 -20.67
CA GLY A 140 -13.04 4.73 -21.17
C GLY A 140 -13.11 4.77 -22.70
N THR A 141 -13.59 5.90 -23.25
CA THR A 141 -13.66 6.13 -24.70
C THR A 141 -12.28 6.19 -25.35
N LYS A 142 -11.25 6.58 -24.59
CA LYS A 142 -9.84 6.44 -24.90
C LYS A 142 -9.16 5.80 -23.70
N ARG A 143 -8.40 4.74 -23.91
CA ARG A 143 -7.57 4.18 -22.84
C ARG A 143 -6.44 5.18 -22.54
N GLU A 144 -6.42 5.72 -21.34
CA GLU A 144 -5.33 6.58 -20.88
C GLU A 144 -4.21 5.72 -20.33
N TYR A 145 -3.25 5.40 -21.20
CA TYR A 145 -1.98 4.84 -20.78
C TYR A 145 -0.88 5.88 -21.02
N GLY A 146 -0.29 6.35 -19.93
CA GLY A 146 0.91 7.19 -19.98
C GLY A 146 0.79 8.49 -19.21
N HIS A 147 1.67 9.40 -19.57
CA HIS A 147 1.78 10.71 -18.92
C HIS A 147 0.57 11.58 -19.24
N THR A 148 0.00 12.14 -18.19
CA THR A 148 -1.02 13.18 -18.26
C THR A 148 -0.84 14.18 -17.13
N ILE A 149 -1.55 15.31 -17.19
CA ILE A 149 -1.56 16.31 -16.13
C ILE A 149 -2.80 16.09 -15.26
N LEU A 150 -2.57 15.90 -13.97
CA LEU A 150 -3.63 15.90 -12.98
C LEU A 150 -3.84 17.32 -12.46
N HIS A 151 -5.08 17.78 -12.48
CA HIS A 151 -5.50 19.07 -11.92
C HIS A 151 -6.24 18.86 -10.60
N ILE A 152 -5.69 19.39 -9.51
CA ILE A 152 -6.26 19.29 -8.17
C ILE A 152 -7.39 20.31 -8.03
N SER A 153 -8.59 19.85 -7.69
CA SER A 153 -9.78 20.70 -7.50
C SER A 153 -10.10 20.95 -6.03
N ALA A 154 -9.70 20.05 -5.14
CA ALA A 154 -9.91 20.14 -3.69
C ALA A 154 -8.58 20.35 -2.96
N GLU A 155 -8.04 21.57 -3.01
CA GLU A 155 -6.73 21.91 -2.43
C GLU A 155 -6.67 21.75 -0.89
N ASP A 156 -7.82 21.69 -0.21
CA ASP A 156 -7.95 21.46 1.23
C ASP A 156 -7.84 19.98 1.62
N CYS A 157 -7.83 19.06 0.65
CA CYS A 157 -7.74 17.63 0.92
C CYS A 157 -6.36 17.25 1.49
N PRO A 158 -6.28 16.57 2.65
CA PRO A 158 -5.01 16.13 3.24
C PRO A 158 -4.12 15.27 2.31
N LEU A 159 -4.73 14.58 1.33
CA LEU A 159 -4.02 13.77 0.34
C LEU A 159 -3.07 14.60 -0.54
N PHE A 160 -3.34 15.89 -0.72
CA PHE A 160 -2.61 16.75 -1.65
C PHE A 160 -1.66 17.73 -0.98
N VAL A 161 -1.49 17.65 0.34
CA VAL A 161 -0.62 18.56 1.09
C VAL A 161 0.81 18.49 0.54
N GLY A 162 1.34 19.65 0.14
CA GLY A 162 2.69 19.79 -0.41
C GLY A 162 2.81 19.48 -1.90
N LEU A 163 1.71 19.16 -2.59
CA LEU A 163 1.70 18.99 -4.05
C LEU A 163 1.34 20.30 -4.76
N SER A 164 1.78 20.42 -6.01
CA SER A 164 1.35 21.52 -6.89
C SER A 164 -0.10 21.30 -7.34
N SER A 165 -0.84 22.39 -7.58
CA SER A 165 -2.24 22.33 -8.07
C SER A 165 -2.37 21.64 -9.44
N SER A 166 -1.27 21.51 -10.19
CA SER A 166 -1.18 20.66 -11.36
C SER A 166 0.13 19.90 -11.36
N LEU A 167 0.09 18.60 -11.63
CA LEU A 167 1.26 17.74 -11.59
C LEU A 167 1.20 16.62 -12.64
N PRO A 168 2.35 16.17 -13.16
CA PRO A 168 2.39 15.03 -14.05
C PRO A 168 2.09 13.74 -13.28
N VAL A 169 1.20 12.92 -13.81
CA VAL A 169 0.86 11.59 -13.28
C VAL A 169 0.95 10.54 -14.38
N TRP A 170 0.98 9.27 -13.98
CA TRP A 170 0.93 8.13 -14.88
C TRP A 170 -0.42 7.45 -14.78
N MET A 171 -1.26 7.65 -15.80
CA MET A 171 -2.56 6.96 -15.90
C MET A 171 -2.37 5.60 -16.57
N SER A 172 -3.10 4.61 -16.09
CA SER A 172 -3.02 3.24 -16.61
C SER A 172 -4.32 2.47 -16.40
N HIS A 173 -5.42 3.00 -16.93
CA HIS A 173 -6.72 2.34 -16.81
C HIS A 173 -7.48 2.31 -18.14
N GLY A 174 -8.24 1.21 -18.32
CA GLY A 174 -9.18 1.07 -19.43
C GLY A 174 -10.54 1.68 -19.11
N ASP A 175 -10.95 1.60 -17.85
CA ASP A 175 -12.25 2.05 -17.37
C ASP A 175 -12.13 3.34 -16.56
N GLN A 176 -13.23 4.06 -16.37
CA GLN A 176 -13.28 5.28 -15.57
C GLN A 176 -14.57 5.36 -14.77
N VAL A 177 -14.51 6.01 -13.60
CA VAL A 177 -15.71 6.36 -12.84
C VAL A 177 -16.48 7.44 -13.60
N ILE A 178 -17.80 7.31 -13.66
CA ILE A 178 -18.71 8.29 -14.29
C ILE A 178 -19.85 8.73 -13.37
N GLU A 179 -20.10 8.00 -12.28
CA GLU A 179 -21.00 8.41 -11.21
C GLU A 179 -20.31 8.13 -9.88
N LEU A 180 -20.26 9.15 -9.03
CA LEU A 180 -19.62 9.05 -7.72
C LEU A 180 -20.55 8.35 -6.73
N PRO A 181 -20.01 7.53 -5.80
CA PRO A 181 -20.77 7.05 -4.67
C PRO A 181 -21.37 8.18 -3.84
N ALA A 182 -22.47 7.89 -3.14
CA ALA A 182 -23.08 8.86 -2.24
C ALA A 182 -22.08 9.33 -1.17
N GLY A 183 -21.94 10.64 -1.01
CA GLY A 183 -21.01 11.26 -0.05
C GLY A 183 -19.59 11.49 -0.56
N PHE A 184 -19.24 11.00 -1.75
CA PHE A 184 -17.95 11.27 -2.39
C PHE A 184 -18.01 12.55 -3.21
N LYS A 185 -16.86 13.22 -3.33
CA LYS A 185 -16.63 14.36 -4.22
C LYS A 185 -15.46 14.10 -5.16
N ALA A 186 -15.47 14.79 -6.30
CA ALA A 186 -14.31 14.85 -7.18
C ALA A 186 -13.21 15.69 -6.52
N LEU A 187 -12.02 15.11 -6.38
CA LEU A 187 -10.89 15.75 -5.72
C LEU A 187 -9.85 16.27 -6.74
N ALA A 188 -9.72 15.58 -7.87
CA ALA A 188 -8.87 15.95 -8.98
C ALA A 188 -9.36 15.31 -10.30
N TYR A 189 -8.99 15.92 -11.42
CA TYR A 189 -9.38 15.49 -12.77
C TYR A 189 -8.20 15.52 -13.75
N THR A 190 -8.35 14.80 -14.86
CA THR A 190 -7.54 14.94 -16.08
C THR A 190 -8.45 15.30 -17.24
N GLU A 191 -7.89 15.60 -18.40
CA GLU A 191 -8.67 15.94 -19.60
C GLU A 191 -9.59 14.82 -20.07
N ASN A 192 -9.25 13.54 -19.84
CA ASN A 192 -10.11 12.42 -20.20
C ASN A 192 -10.72 11.68 -18.99
N SER A 193 -10.44 12.09 -17.75
CA SER A 193 -11.04 11.50 -16.54
C SER A 193 -11.51 12.59 -15.55
N PRO A 194 -12.80 12.94 -15.54
CA PRO A 194 -13.33 13.97 -14.64
C PRO A 194 -13.27 13.57 -13.16
N PHE A 195 -13.18 12.27 -12.88
CA PHE A 195 -13.12 11.69 -11.54
C PHE A 195 -11.82 10.91 -11.33
N ALA A 196 -10.69 11.51 -11.71
CA ALA A 196 -9.37 10.89 -11.58
C ALA A 196 -9.00 10.59 -10.12
N VAL A 197 -9.45 11.45 -9.18
CA VAL A 197 -9.37 11.20 -7.73
C VAL A 197 -10.72 11.52 -7.09
N ILE A 198 -11.18 10.64 -6.20
CA ILE A 198 -12.48 10.73 -5.51
C ILE A 198 -12.28 10.50 -4.01
N GLY A 199 -13.13 11.09 -3.16
CA GLY A 199 -13.15 10.86 -1.71
C GLY A 199 -14.02 11.83 -0.96
#